data_AF-A0A562KWE5-F1
#
_entry.id   AF-A0A562KWE5-F1
#
_cell.length_a   1.000
_cell.length_b   1.000
_cell.length_c   1.000
_cell.angle_alpha   90.00
_cell.angle_beta   90.00
_cell.angle_gamma   90.00
#
_symmetry.space_group_name_H-M   'P 1'
#
loop_
_entity.id
_entity.type
_entity.pdbx_description
1 polymer ?
#
loop_
_entity_poly.entity_id
_entity_poly.type
_entity_poly.pdbx_seq_one_letter_code
_entity_poly.pdbx_strand_id
1 'polypeptide(L)'
;MVTGAVSLQTGTRLRNPGIDVLRGLSILLVVLHHVALRIPLKQTALADFLPKRLLNALSYTGYEAVFVFFVISGFLITVHALQRWGSLANIDARAFYVRRAARILPCLLALVAILAVMHLAGVPNYVIDKPEQSLGGATLSALGLYLNWYEGRTGWLPGGWDVLWSLSIEEVFYLGFPLLCLLVRDLRLLVPLLAALALSLPLTRALLDGNEIWQEKAYLPGMAAIATGVLAALLAARAQPSRRIAQVVAIVGSVGLLAIWLAASCGVRSATARCWY
;
A
#
# COMPACT_ATOMS: atom_id res chain seq x y z
N MET A 1 46.02 16.54 12.10
CA MET A 1 44.97 17.48 11.68
C MET A 1 44.50 17.07 10.29
N VAL A 2 43.34 16.41 10.18
CA VAL A 2 42.65 16.19 8.90
C VAL A 2 41.18 16.47 9.17
N THR A 3 40.78 17.72 9.01
CA THR A 3 39.37 18.14 8.97
C THR A 3 38.99 18.33 7.51
N GLY A 4 38.59 17.24 6.85
CA GLY A 4 37.93 17.28 5.56
C GLY A 4 36.45 17.61 5.78
N ALA A 5 36.14 18.91 5.84
CA ALA A 5 34.77 19.39 5.90
C ALA A 5 34.01 18.93 4.63
N VAL A 6 33.01 18.08 4.82
CA VAL A 6 32.00 17.80 3.80
C VAL A 6 31.23 19.11 3.58
N SER A 7 31.57 19.81 2.50
CA SER A 7 30.82 20.98 2.05
C SER A 7 29.41 20.53 1.64
N LEU A 8 28.45 20.70 2.55
CA LEU A 8 27.03 20.58 2.24
C LEU A 8 26.68 21.71 1.26
N GLN A 9 26.64 21.39 -0.03
CA GLN A 9 26.07 22.28 -1.03
C GLN A 9 24.58 22.47 -0.74
N THR A 10 24.25 23.65 -0.25
CA THR A 10 22.91 24.22 -0.17
C THR A 10 22.46 24.58 -1.59
N GLY A 11 21.65 23.71 -2.22
CA GLY A 11 21.07 24.00 -3.55
C GLY A 11 20.17 22.87 -4.04
N THR A 12 18.85 23.08 -3.93
CA THR A 12 17.76 22.31 -4.59
C THR A 12 17.95 20.80 -4.68
N ARG A 13 17.51 20.07 -3.63
CA ARG A 13 17.42 18.60 -3.64
C ARG A 13 16.65 18.14 -4.87
N LEU A 14 17.34 17.44 -5.78
CA LEU A 14 16.77 16.85 -6.98
C LEU A 14 15.56 15.98 -6.62
N ARG A 15 14.38 16.54 -6.81
CA ARG A 15 13.12 15.81 -6.86
C ARG A 15 13.31 14.71 -7.92
N ASN A 16 13.12 13.45 -7.55
CA ASN A 16 13.32 12.34 -8.49
C ASN A 16 12.03 12.16 -9.30
N PRO A 17 11.97 12.63 -10.57
CA PRO A 17 10.75 12.60 -11.35
C PRO A 17 10.27 11.17 -11.61
N GLY A 18 11.17 10.18 -11.68
CA GLY A 18 10.79 8.79 -11.88
C GLY A 18 9.99 8.22 -10.71
N ILE A 19 10.33 8.59 -9.49
CA ILE A 19 9.59 8.17 -8.29
C ILE A 19 8.22 8.86 -8.23
N ASP A 20 8.16 10.15 -8.58
CA ASP A 20 6.89 10.88 -8.63
C ASP A 20 5.96 10.31 -9.71
N VAL A 21 6.48 9.90 -10.88
CA VAL A 21 5.74 9.22 -11.94
C VAL A 21 5.23 7.85 -11.49
N LEU A 22 6.10 7.01 -10.88
CA LEU A 22 5.69 5.71 -10.35
C LEU A 22 4.58 5.85 -9.31
N ARG A 23 4.69 6.84 -8.41
CA ARG A 23 3.64 7.14 -7.44
C ARG A 23 2.34 7.54 -8.12
N GLY A 24 2.41 8.43 -9.11
CA GLY A 24 1.24 8.85 -9.89
C GLY A 24 0.55 7.68 -10.59
N LEU A 25 1.33 6.80 -11.23
CA LEU A 25 0.83 5.59 -11.88
C LEU A 25 0.19 4.62 -10.89
N SER A 26 0.81 4.38 -9.74
CA SER A 26 0.23 3.52 -8.70
C SER A 26 -1.06 4.09 -8.13
N ILE A 27 -1.13 5.40 -7.86
CA ILE A 27 -2.36 6.04 -7.42
C ILE A 27 -3.45 5.88 -8.47
N LEU A 28 -3.13 6.11 -9.75
CA LEU A 28 -4.08 5.95 -10.85
C LEU A 28 -4.61 4.51 -10.95
N LEU A 29 -3.72 3.51 -10.83
CA LEU A 29 -4.11 2.10 -10.85
C LEU A 29 -4.99 1.72 -9.66
N VAL A 30 -4.68 2.21 -8.46
CA VAL A 30 -5.49 1.98 -7.25
C VAL A 30 -6.87 2.62 -7.39
N VAL A 31 -6.94 3.87 -7.85
CA VAL A 31 -8.20 4.57 -8.10
C VAL A 31 -9.02 3.83 -9.17
N LEU A 32 -8.39 3.47 -10.29
CA LEU A 32 -9.06 2.76 -11.38
C LEU A 32 -9.64 1.43 -10.91
N HIS A 33 -8.92 0.68 -10.07
CA HIS A 33 -9.42 -0.55 -9.49
C HIS A 33 -10.66 -0.33 -8.62
N HIS A 34 -10.61 0.64 -7.70
CA HIS A 34 -11.73 0.92 -6.80
C HIS A 34 -12.95 1.42 -7.57
N VAL A 35 -12.75 2.23 -8.62
CA VAL A 35 -13.82 2.63 -9.55
C VAL A 35 -14.37 1.41 -10.30
N ALA A 36 -13.51 0.51 -10.79
CA ALA A 36 -13.90 -0.70 -11.52
C ALA A 36 -14.66 -1.73 -10.66
N LEU A 37 -14.44 -1.73 -9.33
CA LEU A 37 -15.19 -2.52 -8.36
C LEU A 37 -16.60 -1.97 -8.11
N ARG A 38 -16.80 -0.64 -8.27
CA ARG A 38 -18.09 0.02 -7.99
C ARG A 38 -18.93 0.26 -9.23
N ILE A 39 -18.31 0.55 -10.36
CA ILE A 39 -18.94 0.63 -11.66
C ILE A 39 -18.47 -0.62 -12.40
N PRO A 40 -19.30 -1.67 -12.55
CA PRO A 40 -18.89 -2.80 -13.37
C PRO A 40 -18.58 -2.27 -14.76
N LEU A 41 -17.29 -2.18 -15.11
CA LEU A 41 -16.84 -1.62 -16.40
C LEU A 41 -17.49 -2.34 -17.59
N LYS A 42 -18.01 -3.55 -17.36
CA LYS A 42 -18.84 -4.36 -18.25
C LYS A 42 -20.16 -3.69 -18.67
N GLN A 43 -20.67 -2.70 -17.93
CA GLN A 43 -21.90 -1.97 -18.19
C GLN A 43 -21.66 -0.51 -18.62
N THR A 44 -20.40 -0.14 -18.85
CA THR A 44 -20.02 1.19 -19.34
C THR A 44 -19.71 1.15 -20.83
N ALA A 45 -19.80 2.28 -21.53
CA ALA A 45 -19.46 2.40 -22.95
C ALA A 45 -18.01 1.96 -23.30
N LEU A 46 -17.14 1.78 -22.29
CA LEU A 46 -15.80 1.20 -22.44
C LEU A 46 -15.84 -0.31 -22.75
N ALA A 47 -16.90 -1.03 -22.40
CA ALA A 47 -17.07 -2.45 -22.69
C ALA A 47 -17.16 -2.73 -24.20
N ASP A 48 -17.57 -1.73 -24.98
CA ASP A 48 -17.71 -1.83 -26.44
C ASP A 48 -16.37 -1.63 -27.17
N PHE A 49 -15.41 -0.95 -26.54
CA PHE A 49 -14.11 -0.63 -27.14
C PHE A 49 -12.94 -1.47 -26.59
N LEU A 50 -13.04 -1.98 -25.36
CA LEU A 50 -11.95 -2.72 -24.72
C LEU A 50 -12.21 -4.23 -24.66
N PRO A 51 -11.20 -5.09 -24.92
CA PRO A 51 -11.34 -6.53 -24.76
C PRO A 51 -11.76 -6.88 -23.32
N LYS A 52 -12.75 -7.77 -23.15
CA LYS A 52 -13.19 -8.27 -21.83
C LYS A 52 -12.04 -8.80 -20.96
N ARG A 53 -10.97 -9.33 -21.58
CA ARG A 53 -9.75 -9.76 -20.89
C ARG A 53 -9.00 -8.60 -20.24
N LEU A 54 -8.91 -7.46 -20.93
CA LEU A 54 -8.27 -6.26 -20.40
C LEU A 54 -9.12 -5.65 -19.27
N LEU A 55 -10.45 -5.65 -19.41
CA LEU A 55 -11.35 -5.18 -18.35
C LEU A 55 -11.30 -6.06 -17.10
N ASN A 56 -11.32 -7.38 -17.25
CA ASN A 56 -11.18 -8.31 -16.12
C ASN A 56 -9.79 -8.22 -15.47
N ALA A 57 -8.73 -8.08 -16.27
CA ALA A 57 -7.39 -7.86 -15.73
C ALA A 57 -7.32 -6.55 -14.94
N LEU A 58 -7.89 -5.46 -15.43
CA LEU A 58 -7.93 -4.18 -14.70
C LEU A 58 -8.74 -4.27 -13.39
N SER A 59 -9.83 -5.04 -13.38
CA SER A 59 -10.63 -5.26 -12.17
C SER A 59 -9.95 -6.18 -11.14
N TYR A 60 -9.30 -7.27 -11.55
CA TYR A 60 -8.67 -8.24 -10.62
C TYR A 60 -7.23 -7.89 -10.22
N THR A 61 -6.49 -7.11 -11.03
CA THR A 61 -5.08 -6.79 -10.72
C THR A 61 -4.93 -5.67 -9.70
N GLY A 62 -6.03 -5.03 -9.28
CA GLY A 62 -5.89 -3.87 -8.41
C GLY A 62 -5.54 -4.19 -6.96
N TYR A 63 -5.83 -5.40 -6.48
CA TYR A 63 -5.26 -5.89 -5.24
C TYR A 63 -3.73 -5.91 -5.28
N GLU A 64 -3.16 -6.51 -6.35
CA GLU A 64 -1.72 -6.52 -6.59
C GLU A 64 -1.16 -5.10 -6.79
N ALA A 65 -1.95 -4.17 -7.34
CA ALA A 65 -1.56 -2.76 -7.44
C ALA A 65 -1.41 -2.08 -6.06
N VAL A 66 -2.21 -2.48 -5.06
CA VAL A 66 -2.04 -2.00 -3.67
C VAL A 66 -0.72 -2.52 -3.07
N PHE A 67 -0.28 -3.73 -3.42
CA PHE A 67 1.04 -4.24 -2.99
C PHE A 67 2.18 -3.43 -3.58
N VAL A 68 2.07 -3.03 -4.85
CA VAL A 68 3.04 -2.10 -5.47
C VAL A 68 3.01 -0.75 -4.75
N PHE A 69 1.83 -0.25 -4.40
CA PHE A 69 1.70 0.98 -3.60
C PHE A 69 2.40 0.84 -2.24
N PHE A 70 2.23 -0.27 -1.53
CA PHE A 70 2.92 -0.55 -0.27
C PHE A 70 4.45 -0.55 -0.41
N VAL A 71 4.99 -1.19 -1.46
CA VAL A 71 6.44 -1.17 -1.75
C VAL A 71 6.92 0.27 -1.97
N ILE A 72 6.19 1.06 -2.77
CA ILE A 72 6.52 2.46 -3.02
C ILE A 72 6.46 3.28 -1.72
N SER A 73 5.44 3.06 -0.90
CA SER A 73 5.26 3.68 0.41
C SER A 73 6.43 3.39 1.36
N GLY A 74 6.92 2.16 1.39
CA GLY A 74 8.12 1.77 2.15
C GLY A 74 9.39 2.43 1.64
N PHE A 75 9.54 2.52 0.32
CA PHE A 75 10.69 3.18 -0.30
C PHE A 75 10.73 4.67 0.07
N LEU A 76 9.59 5.36 -0.08
CA LEU A 76 9.47 6.78 0.13
C LEU A 76 9.63 7.20 1.57
N ILE A 77 9.02 6.45 2.50
CA ILE A 77 9.15 6.80 3.92
C ILE A 77 10.61 6.74 4.36
N THR A 78 11.36 5.77 3.83
CA THR A 78 12.77 5.56 4.12
C THR A 78 13.64 6.65 3.49
N VAL A 79 13.43 6.97 2.21
CA VAL A 79 14.16 8.06 1.54
C VAL A 79 13.91 9.41 2.24
N HIS A 80 12.67 9.73 2.56
CA HIS A 80 12.35 10.96 3.29
C HIS A 80 12.99 10.98 4.69
N ALA A 81 13.03 9.84 5.36
CA ALA A 81 13.68 9.73 6.67
C ALA A 81 15.20 9.98 6.57
N LEU A 82 15.87 9.29 5.64
CA LEU A 82 17.31 9.47 5.40
C LEU A 82 17.64 10.90 4.97
N GLN A 83 16.84 11.50 4.09
CA GLN A 83 17.05 12.89 3.65
C GLN A 83 16.86 13.91 4.76
N ARG A 84 15.96 13.64 5.72
CA ARG A 84 15.61 14.60 6.77
C ARG A 84 16.53 14.49 7.99
N TRP A 85 16.90 13.27 8.37
CA TRP A 85 17.63 13.01 9.61
C TRP A 85 19.03 12.41 9.40
N GLY A 86 19.44 12.18 8.15
CA GLY A 86 20.75 11.63 7.78
C GLY A 86 20.88 10.12 8.00
N SER A 87 20.23 9.57 9.02
CA SER A 87 20.19 8.14 9.29
C SER A 87 18.86 7.72 9.91
N LEU A 88 18.50 6.43 9.78
CA LEU A 88 17.31 5.89 10.44
C LEU A 88 17.45 5.88 11.97
N ALA A 89 18.69 5.79 12.49
CA ALA A 89 18.96 5.82 13.93
C ALA A 89 18.73 7.21 14.57
N ASN A 90 18.62 8.25 13.75
CA ASN A 90 18.44 9.64 14.17
C ASN A 90 17.02 10.17 13.90
N ILE A 91 16.06 9.28 13.58
CA ILE A 91 14.69 9.69 13.29
C ILE A 91 14.10 10.38 14.53
N ASP A 92 13.64 11.62 14.36
CA ASP A 92 12.77 12.25 15.35
C ASP A 92 11.34 11.70 15.19
N ALA A 93 10.98 10.73 16.05
CA ALA A 93 9.68 10.07 16.02
C ALA A 93 8.52 11.06 16.24
N ARG A 94 8.67 12.04 17.13
CA ARG A 94 7.62 13.05 17.38
C ARG A 94 7.38 13.87 16.12
N ALA A 95 8.44 14.38 15.51
CA ALA A 95 8.33 15.17 14.29
C ALA A 95 7.86 14.32 13.09
N PHE A 96 8.19 13.03 13.05
CA PHE A 96 7.66 12.07 12.08
C PHE A 96 6.14 11.96 12.20
N TYR A 97 5.62 11.65 13.40
CA TYR A 97 4.18 11.45 13.62
C TYR A 97 3.37 12.73 13.42
N VAL A 98 3.84 13.87 13.92
CA VAL A 98 3.13 15.16 13.75
C VAL A 98 2.94 15.48 12.26
N ARG A 99 3.97 15.29 11.43
CA ARG A 99 3.87 15.55 9.99
C ARG A 99 2.94 14.59 9.27
N ARG A 100 2.94 13.31 9.66
CA ARG A 100 2.02 12.33 9.09
C ARG A 100 0.58 12.61 9.49
N ALA A 101 0.33 12.83 10.78
CA ALA A 101 -0.98 13.18 11.30
C ALA A 101 -1.53 14.45 10.60
N ALA A 102 -0.73 15.51 10.50
CA ALA A 102 -1.14 16.74 9.80
C ALA A 102 -1.47 16.54 8.31
N ARG A 103 -0.90 15.52 7.67
CA ARG A 103 -1.15 15.19 6.26
C ARG A 103 -2.36 14.30 6.06
N ILE A 104 -2.58 13.34 6.95
CA ILE A 104 -3.53 12.22 6.72
C ILE A 104 -4.81 12.39 7.54
N LEU A 105 -4.69 12.82 8.79
CA LEU A 105 -5.82 12.90 9.71
C LEU A 105 -6.95 13.82 9.20
N PRO A 106 -6.68 15.01 8.60
CA PRO A 106 -7.76 15.85 8.09
C PRO A 106 -8.60 15.16 7.00
N CYS A 107 -7.94 14.51 6.05
CA CYS A 107 -8.61 13.80 4.95
C CYS A 107 -9.34 12.56 5.46
N LEU A 108 -8.74 11.81 6.40
CA LEU A 108 -9.35 10.64 7.01
C LEU A 108 -10.63 11.01 7.78
N LEU A 109 -10.56 12.05 8.63
CA LEU A 109 -11.73 12.52 9.38
C LEU A 109 -12.84 13.01 8.46
N ALA A 110 -12.50 13.76 7.41
CA ALA A 110 -13.46 14.21 6.41
C ALA A 110 -14.13 13.02 5.69
N LEU A 111 -13.35 12.04 5.26
CA LEU A 111 -13.87 10.84 4.60
C LEU A 111 -14.79 10.03 5.51
N VAL A 112 -14.37 9.75 6.75
CA VAL A 112 -15.18 9.03 7.73
C VAL A 112 -16.48 9.78 8.03
N ALA A 113 -16.43 11.11 8.16
CA ALA A 113 -17.62 11.93 8.35
C ALA A 113 -18.57 11.84 7.14
N ILE A 114 -18.06 11.93 5.92
CA ILE A 114 -18.86 11.79 4.69
C ILE A 114 -19.51 10.40 4.65
N LEU A 115 -18.75 9.33 4.91
CA LEU A 115 -19.29 7.97 4.90
C LEU A 115 -20.36 7.76 5.98
N ALA A 116 -20.18 8.34 7.16
CA ALA A 116 -21.18 8.34 8.22
C ALA A 116 -22.46 9.07 7.80
N VAL A 117 -22.34 10.25 7.17
CA VAL A 117 -23.50 11.00 6.65
C VAL A 117 -24.22 10.20 5.56
N MET A 118 -23.50 9.57 4.63
CA MET A 118 -24.11 8.73 3.58
C MET A 118 -24.85 7.52 4.15
N HIS A 119 -24.29 6.90 5.20
CA HIS A 119 -24.97 5.82 5.94
C HIS A 119 -26.28 6.32 6.58
N LEU A 120 -26.22 7.43 7.32
CA LEU A 120 -27.39 8.01 8.02
C LEU A 120 -28.47 8.52 7.05
N ALA A 121 -28.06 8.99 5.88
CA ALA A 121 -28.96 9.42 4.82
C ALA A 121 -29.58 8.26 4.02
N GLY A 122 -29.23 7.01 4.34
CA GLY A 122 -29.79 5.83 3.66
C GLY A 122 -29.33 5.68 2.21
N VAL A 123 -28.17 6.24 1.84
CA VAL A 123 -27.71 6.21 0.43
C VAL A 123 -27.39 4.76 0.03
N PRO A 124 -27.96 4.24 -1.06
CA PRO A 124 -27.69 2.87 -1.52
C PRO A 124 -26.19 2.59 -1.65
N ASN A 125 -25.75 1.41 -1.23
CA ASN A 125 -24.34 0.95 -1.22
C ASN A 125 -23.40 1.65 -0.22
N TYR A 126 -23.92 2.53 0.65
CA TYR A 126 -23.20 3.14 1.78
C TYR A 126 -23.79 2.78 3.15
N VAL A 127 -25.00 2.25 3.18
CA VAL A 127 -25.64 1.73 4.40
C VAL A 127 -24.92 0.47 4.88
N ILE A 128 -24.76 0.36 6.19
CA ILE A 128 -24.20 -0.82 6.87
C ILE A 128 -25.42 -1.57 7.41
N ASP A 129 -25.75 -2.67 6.77
CA ASP A 129 -26.99 -3.42 6.95
C ASP A 129 -26.76 -4.81 7.57
N LYS A 130 -25.51 -5.25 7.67
CA LYS A 130 -25.15 -6.54 8.27
C LYS A 130 -25.37 -6.52 9.80
N PRO A 131 -25.98 -7.56 10.38
CA PRO A 131 -26.28 -7.61 11.82
C PRO A 131 -25.05 -7.49 12.73
N GLU A 132 -23.90 -8.00 12.28
CA GLU A 132 -22.64 -8.00 13.03
C GLU A 132 -21.88 -6.67 12.89
N GLN A 133 -22.38 -5.75 12.05
CA GLN A 133 -21.75 -4.49 11.75
C GLN A 133 -22.53 -3.29 12.27
N SER A 134 -21.83 -2.19 12.53
CA SER A 134 -22.46 -0.93 12.91
C SER A 134 -21.64 0.26 12.45
N LEU A 135 -22.28 1.41 12.29
CA LEU A 135 -21.59 2.67 12.00
C LEU A 135 -20.51 2.97 13.04
N GLY A 136 -20.78 2.74 14.33
CA GLY A 136 -19.81 2.91 15.40
C GLY A 136 -18.61 1.96 15.26
N GLY A 137 -18.86 0.68 14.95
CA GLY A 137 -17.81 -0.31 14.72
C GLY A 137 -16.92 0.02 13.50
N ALA A 138 -17.54 0.40 12.38
CA ALA A 138 -16.81 0.84 11.18
C ALA A 138 -15.97 2.11 11.45
N THR A 139 -16.55 3.09 12.15
CA THR A 139 -15.86 4.35 12.49
C THR A 139 -14.69 4.12 13.43
N LEU A 140 -14.89 3.37 14.52
CA LEU A 140 -13.82 3.07 15.49
C LEU A 140 -12.71 2.24 14.87
N SER A 141 -13.05 1.26 14.04
CA SER A 141 -12.06 0.42 13.36
C SER A 141 -11.26 1.18 12.30
N ALA A 142 -11.88 2.09 11.56
CA ALA A 142 -11.21 2.98 10.63
C ALA A 142 -10.22 3.93 11.34
N LEU A 143 -10.68 4.66 12.37
CA LEU A 143 -9.85 5.62 13.10
C LEU A 143 -8.79 4.95 13.97
N GLY A 144 -9.10 3.76 14.49
CA GLY A 144 -8.18 2.93 15.27
C GLY A 144 -7.21 2.11 14.43
N LEU A 145 -7.26 2.23 13.09
CA LEU A 145 -6.40 1.49 12.15
C LEU A 145 -6.49 -0.04 12.30
N TYR A 146 -7.67 -0.55 12.68
CA TYR A 146 -7.95 -1.98 12.80
C TYR A 146 -9.10 -2.46 11.88
N LEU A 147 -9.48 -1.67 10.87
CA LEU A 147 -10.58 -1.96 9.94
C LEU A 147 -10.45 -3.33 9.26
N ASN A 148 -9.25 -3.71 8.81
CA ASN A 148 -9.00 -5.03 8.21
C ASN A 148 -9.41 -6.19 9.13
N TRP A 149 -9.19 -6.02 10.44
CA TRP A 149 -9.54 -7.04 11.43
C TRP A 149 -11.04 -7.07 11.72
N TYR A 150 -11.67 -5.90 11.69
CA TYR A 150 -13.13 -5.79 11.79
C TYR A 150 -13.82 -6.49 10.61
N GLU A 151 -13.37 -6.23 9.38
CA GLU A 151 -13.90 -6.89 8.18
C GLU A 151 -13.58 -8.39 8.17
N GLY A 152 -12.38 -8.79 8.57
CA GLY A 152 -12.01 -10.21 8.63
C GLY A 152 -12.86 -11.05 9.60
N ARG A 153 -13.54 -10.40 10.56
CA ARG A 153 -14.48 -11.05 11.49
C ARG A 153 -15.95 -10.88 11.13
N THR A 154 -16.32 -9.76 10.50
CA THR A 154 -17.72 -9.38 10.28
C THR A 154 -18.12 -9.39 8.80
N GLY A 155 -17.19 -9.73 7.91
CA GLY A 155 -17.35 -9.64 6.47
C GLY A 155 -17.02 -8.25 5.92
N TRP A 156 -17.09 -8.13 4.60
CA TRP A 156 -16.85 -6.88 3.87
C TRP A 156 -17.75 -5.73 4.34
N LEU A 157 -17.17 -4.56 4.60
CA LEU A 157 -17.95 -3.33 4.75
C LEU A 157 -18.45 -2.84 3.38
N PRO A 158 -19.39 -1.89 3.33
CA PRO A 158 -19.75 -1.24 2.08
C PRO A 158 -18.49 -0.63 1.45
N GLY A 159 -18.27 -0.86 0.16
CA GLY A 159 -17.00 -0.54 -0.51
C GLY A 159 -16.48 0.92 -0.44
N GLY A 160 -17.23 1.88 0.10
CA GLY A 160 -16.72 3.22 0.42
C GLY A 160 -15.88 3.24 1.70
N TRP A 161 -16.20 2.35 2.64
CA TRP A 161 -15.43 2.09 3.87
C TRP A 161 -14.27 1.14 3.61
N ASP A 162 -14.48 0.15 2.75
CA ASP A 162 -13.51 -0.88 2.37
C ASP A 162 -12.14 -0.29 2.05
N VAL A 163 -12.10 0.82 1.29
CA VAL A 163 -10.86 1.48 0.82
C VAL A 163 -9.86 1.80 1.94
N LEU A 164 -10.33 1.94 3.18
CA LEU A 164 -9.55 2.26 4.37
C LEU A 164 -8.72 1.09 4.90
N TRP A 165 -8.91 -0.13 4.38
CA TRP A 165 -8.15 -1.31 4.76
C TRP A 165 -6.65 -1.08 4.51
N SER A 166 -6.32 -0.58 3.31
CA SER A 166 -4.94 -0.35 2.88
C SER A 166 -4.26 0.75 3.69
N LEU A 167 -4.98 1.84 3.97
CA LEU A 167 -4.51 2.93 4.82
C LEU A 167 -4.19 2.45 6.24
N SER A 168 -5.04 1.59 6.80
CA SER A 168 -4.82 1.04 8.14
C SER A 168 -3.51 0.23 8.21
N ILE A 169 -3.21 -0.60 7.20
CA ILE A 169 -1.94 -1.33 7.13
C ILE A 169 -0.75 -0.37 7.06
N GLU A 170 -0.84 0.63 6.19
CA GLU A 170 0.21 1.62 5.98
C GLU A 170 0.53 2.36 7.29
N GLU A 171 -0.50 2.90 7.95
CA GLU A 171 -0.33 3.70 9.16
C GLU A 171 0.11 2.85 10.36
N VAL A 172 -0.36 1.60 10.51
CA VAL A 172 0.15 0.70 11.56
C VAL A 172 1.64 0.43 11.37
N PHE A 173 2.08 0.18 10.13
CA PHE A 173 3.52 0.05 9.85
C PHE A 173 4.27 1.34 10.22
N TYR A 174 3.71 2.51 9.90
CA TYR A 174 4.36 3.79 10.19
C TYR A 174 4.37 4.18 11.65
N LEU A 175 3.42 3.70 12.46
CA LEU A 175 3.49 3.81 13.91
C LEU A 175 4.69 3.00 14.43
N GLY A 176 4.90 1.77 13.95
CA GLY A 176 6.02 0.93 14.37
C GLY A 176 7.38 1.35 13.81
N PHE A 177 7.44 1.91 12.60
CA PHE A 177 8.70 2.10 11.87
C PHE A 177 9.73 3.01 12.56
N PRO A 178 9.40 4.24 13.02
CA PRO A 178 10.35 5.06 13.78
C PRO A 178 10.80 4.40 15.08
N LEU A 179 9.90 3.73 15.80
CA LEU A 179 10.21 3.05 17.06
C LEU A 179 11.18 1.90 16.82
N LEU A 180 10.95 1.09 15.79
CA LEU A 180 11.84 0.01 15.39
C LEU A 180 13.23 0.54 15.03
N CYS A 181 13.30 1.64 14.27
CA CYS A 181 14.57 2.26 13.91
C CYS A 181 15.34 2.79 15.14
N LEU A 182 14.63 3.39 16.10
CA LEU A 182 15.19 3.94 17.34
C LEU A 182 15.54 2.88 18.38
N LEU A 183 14.84 1.75 18.41
CA LEU A 183 15.11 0.64 19.30
C LEU A 183 16.31 -0.16 18.82
N VAL A 184 16.35 -0.49 17.52
CA VAL A 184 17.43 -1.32 16.95
C VAL A 184 18.69 -0.50 16.72
N ARG A 185 18.57 0.72 16.17
CA ARG A 185 19.64 1.70 15.83
C ARG A 185 20.72 1.21 14.86
N ASP A 186 21.07 -0.06 14.88
CA ASP A 186 22.06 -0.68 14.01
C ASP A 186 21.39 -1.25 12.75
N LEU A 187 21.81 -0.75 11.58
CA LEU A 187 21.35 -1.25 10.29
C LEU A 187 21.71 -2.73 10.05
N ARG A 188 22.77 -3.25 10.69
CA ARG A 188 23.15 -4.66 10.60
C ARG A 188 22.13 -5.60 11.23
N LEU A 189 21.36 -5.11 12.20
CA LEU A 189 20.27 -5.85 12.84
C LEU A 189 18.91 -5.52 12.21
N LEU A 190 18.71 -4.25 11.81
CA LEU A 190 17.46 -3.80 11.21
C LEU A 190 17.22 -4.45 9.83
N VAL A 191 18.27 -4.56 9.00
CA VAL A 191 18.16 -5.11 7.64
C VAL A 191 17.72 -6.58 7.66
N PRO A 192 18.32 -7.50 8.43
CA PRO A 192 17.84 -8.88 8.54
C PRO A 192 16.39 -8.99 9.02
N LEU A 193 15.97 -8.16 9.98
CA LEU A 193 14.59 -8.16 10.48
C LEU A 193 13.59 -7.74 9.40
N LEU A 194 13.91 -6.66 8.67
CA LEU A 194 13.10 -6.22 7.53
C LEU A 194 13.12 -7.23 6.38
N ALA A 195 14.26 -7.90 6.15
CA ALA A 195 14.39 -8.96 5.15
C ALA A 195 13.56 -10.18 5.53
N ALA A 196 13.58 -10.61 6.79
CA ALA A 196 12.72 -11.69 7.28
C ALA A 196 11.23 -11.33 7.09
N LEU A 197 10.84 -10.09 7.41
CA LEU A 197 9.48 -9.61 7.17
C LEU A 197 9.14 -9.60 5.67
N ALA A 198 10.00 -9.07 4.80
CA ALA A 198 9.79 -9.07 3.36
C ALA A 198 9.67 -10.49 2.77
N LEU A 199 10.56 -11.40 3.19
CA LEU A 199 10.57 -12.80 2.76
C LEU A 199 9.38 -13.60 3.31
N SER A 200 8.68 -13.10 4.33
CA SER A 200 7.46 -13.75 4.84
C SER A 200 6.27 -13.62 3.88
N LEU A 201 6.33 -12.73 2.87
CA LEU A 201 5.20 -12.45 1.98
C LEU A 201 4.61 -13.71 1.30
N PRO A 202 5.39 -14.59 0.64
CA PRO A 202 4.81 -15.76 -0.02
C PRO A 202 4.21 -16.75 0.97
N LEU A 203 4.89 -16.97 2.10
CA LEU A 203 4.42 -17.88 3.15
C LEU A 203 3.11 -17.39 3.77
N THR A 204 3.05 -16.11 4.13
CA THR A 204 1.88 -15.54 4.79
C THR A 204 0.68 -15.46 3.87
N ARG A 205 0.88 -15.23 2.57
CA ARG A 205 -0.20 -15.36 1.57
C ARG A 205 -0.70 -16.81 1.45
N ALA A 206 0.22 -17.79 1.39
CA ALA A 206 -0.15 -19.19 1.31
C ALA A 206 -0.90 -19.69 2.55
N LEU A 207 -0.52 -19.23 3.75
CA LEU A 207 -1.18 -19.61 5.01
C LEU A 207 -2.59 -19.05 5.16
N LEU A 208 -2.90 -17.96 4.45
CA LEU A 208 -4.22 -17.33 4.47
C LEU A 208 -5.11 -17.87 3.34
N ASP A 209 -4.63 -18.85 2.58
CA ASP A 209 -5.42 -19.45 1.51
C ASP A 209 -6.74 -20.01 2.03
N GLY A 210 -7.85 -19.76 1.31
CA GLY A 210 -9.21 -20.11 1.73
C GLY A 210 -10.02 -19.04 2.48
N ASN A 211 -9.46 -17.88 2.87
CA ASN A 211 -10.25 -16.74 3.34
C ASN A 211 -9.93 -15.47 2.53
N GLU A 212 -10.82 -15.09 1.62
CA GLU A 212 -10.62 -13.96 0.69
C GLU A 212 -10.28 -12.66 1.41
N ILE A 213 -10.98 -12.32 2.51
CA ILE A 213 -10.73 -11.09 3.26
C ILE A 213 -9.33 -11.08 3.85
N TRP A 214 -8.89 -12.18 4.48
CA TRP A 214 -7.56 -12.24 5.07
C TRP A 214 -6.45 -12.34 4.03
N GLN A 215 -6.64 -13.11 2.96
CA GLN A 215 -5.69 -13.15 1.85
C GLN A 215 -5.41 -11.75 1.32
N GLU A 216 -6.46 -10.94 1.24
CA GLU A 216 -6.35 -9.59 0.73
C GLU A 216 -5.80 -8.62 1.80
N LYS A 217 -6.48 -8.56 2.94
CA LYS A 217 -6.36 -7.42 3.87
C LYS A 217 -5.53 -7.71 5.12
N ALA A 218 -4.92 -8.88 5.24
CA ALA A 218 -4.09 -9.15 6.40
C ALA A 218 -2.91 -8.15 6.48
N TYR A 219 -2.66 -7.67 7.69
CA TYR A 219 -1.57 -6.72 7.96
C TYR A 219 -0.21 -7.26 7.54
N LEU A 220 0.06 -8.53 7.81
CA LEU A 220 1.40 -9.10 7.68
C LEU A 220 1.89 -9.14 6.21
N PRO A 221 1.12 -9.65 5.23
CA PRO A 221 1.46 -9.52 3.81
C PRO A 221 1.68 -8.06 3.37
N GLY A 222 0.80 -7.14 3.76
CA GLY A 222 0.94 -5.73 3.39
C GLY A 222 2.20 -5.09 4.00
N MET A 223 2.49 -5.36 5.28
CA MET A 223 3.72 -4.92 5.94
C MET A 223 4.99 -5.52 5.31
N ALA A 224 4.93 -6.76 4.83
CA ALA A 224 6.04 -7.39 4.09
C ALA A 224 6.34 -6.66 2.77
N ALA A 225 5.30 -6.22 2.05
CA ALA A 225 5.45 -5.37 0.87
C ALA A 225 6.09 -4.02 1.23
N ILE A 226 5.64 -3.36 2.31
CA ILE A 226 6.26 -2.11 2.78
C ILE A 226 7.73 -2.32 3.15
N ALA A 227 8.06 -3.42 3.87
CA ALA A 227 9.43 -3.75 4.24
C ALA A 227 10.35 -3.95 3.02
N THR A 228 9.84 -4.57 1.95
CA THR A 228 10.55 -4.69 0.66
C THR A 228 10.93 -3.31 0.12
N GLY A 229 10.00 -2.36 0.19
CA GLY A 229 10.25 -0.96 -0.17
C GLY A 229 11.34 -0.29 0.67
N VAL A 230 11.30 -0.49 1.99
CA VAL A 230 12.33 0.03 2.91
C VAL A 230 13.72 -0.50 2.54
N LEU A 231 13.84 -1.81 2.30
CA LEU A 231 15.09 -2.45 1.89
C LEU A 231 15.59 -1.91 0.54
N ALA A 232 14.70 -1.73 -0.43
CA ALA A 232 15.04 -1.16 -1.73
C ALA A 232 15.59 0.27 -1.60
N ALA A 233 15.02 1.09 -0.70
CA ALA A 233 15.52 2.44 -0.43
C ALA A 233 16.89 2.42 0.26
N LEU A 234 17.11 1.53 1.23
CA LEU A 234 18.41 1.36 1.89
C LEU A 234 19.49 0.90 0.91
N LEU A 235 19.15 -0.01 0.00
CA LEU A 235 20.04 -0.45 -1.07
C LEU A 235 20.36 0.69 -2.03
N ALA A 236 19.35 1.44 -2.49
CA ALA A 236 19.54 2.58 -3.39
C ALA A 236 20.35 3.72 -2.76
N ALA A 237 20.31 3.87 -1.42
CA ALA A 237 21.12 4.86 -0.71
C ALA A 237 22.61 4.48 -0.63
N ARG A 238 22.95 3.20 -0.82
CA ARG A 238 24.32 2.68 -0.70
C ARG A 238 24.94 2.27 -2.03
N ALA A 239 24.12 1.86 -2.99
CA ALA A 239 24.56 1.34 -4.28
C ALA A 239 24.23 2.34 -5.39
N GLN A 240 25.23 2.64 -6.22
CA GLN A 240 25.03 3.28 -7.52
C GLN A 240 25.27 2.24 -8.60
N PRO A 241 24.22 1.49 -9.01
CA PRO A 241 24.38 0.44 -10.01
C PRO A 241 24.85 1.04 -11.34
N SER A 242 25.70 0.30 -12.07
CA SER A 242 26.05 0.68 -13.43
C SER A 242 24.79 0.76 -14.31
N ARG A 243 24.82 1.56 -15.36
CA ARG A 243 23.68 1.72 -16.29
C ARG A 243 23.14 0.37 -16.79
N ARG A 244 24.02 -0.61 -17.03
CA ARG A 244 23.64 -1.97 -17.43
C ARG A 244 22.87 -2.70 -16.34
N ILE A 245 23.34 -2.66 -15.10
CA ILE A 245 22.66 -3.31 -13.97
C ILE A 245 21.29 -2.65 -13.75
N ALA A 246 21.21 -1.32 -13.80
CA ALA A 246 19.94 -0.60 -13.68
C ALA A 246 18.96 -0.99 -14.80
N GLN A 247 19.44 -1.12 -16.05
CA GLN A 247 18.62 -1.59 -17.18
C GLN A 247 18.14 -3.03 -16.99
N VAL A 248 19.01 -3.94 -16.56
CA VAL A 248 18.63 -5.34 -16.30
C VAL A 248 17.58 -5.42 -15.20
N VAL A 249 17.78 -4.72 -14.07
CA VAL A 249 16.79 -4.69 -12.98
C VAL A 249 15.46 -4.10 -13.45
N ALA A 250 15.49 -3.04 -14.26
CA ALA A 250 14.27 -2.45 -14.82
C ALA A 250 13.53 -3.42 -15.76
N ILE A 251 14.25 -4.13 -16.63
CA ILE A 251 13.68 -5.12 -17.55
C ILE A 251 13.09 -6.29 -16.76
N VAL A 252 13.86 -6.89 -15.84
CA VAL A 252 13.41 -8.01 -15.02
C VAL A 252 12.20 -7.62 -14.18
N GLY A 253 12.22 -6.44 -13.56
CA GLY A 253 11.08 -5.91 -12.80
C GLY A 253 9.84 -5.68 -13.68
N SER A 254 10.01 -5.11 -14.88
CA SER A 254 8.92 -4.89 -15.83
C SER A 254 8.31 -6.19 -16.33
N VAL A 255 9.15 -7.19 -16.65
CA VAL A 255 8.71 -8.53 -17.05
C VAL A 255 8.00 -9.23 -15.91
N GLY A 256 8.49 -9.12 -14.67
CA GLY A 256 7.85 -9.68 -13.48
C GLY A 256 6.46 -9.08 -13.23
N LEU A 257 6.33 -7.76 -13.28
CA LEU A 257 5.04 -7.07 -13.16
C LEU A 257 4.07 -7.49 -14.28
N LEU A 258 4.56 -7.58 -15.52
CA LEU A 258 3.76 -8.05 -16.65
C LEU A 258 3.32 -9.50 -16.46
N ALA A 259 4.19 -10.37 -15.95
CA ALA A 259 3.86 -11.77 -15.68
C ALA A 259 2.80 -11.91 -14.59
N ILE A 260 2.90 -11.13 -13.50
CA ILE A 260 1.87 -11.08 -12.44
C ILE A 260 0.54 -10.60 -13.03
N TRP A 261 0.56 -9.53 -13.82
CA TRP A 261 -0.62 -8.98 -14.48
C TRP A 261 -1.27 -10.00 -15.43
N LEU A 262 -0.46 -10.71 -16.23
CA LEU A 262 -0.94 -11.77 -17.13
C LEU A 262 -1.48 -12.99 -16.37
N ALA A 263 -0.83 -13.41 -15.29
CA ALA A 263 -1.28 -14.51 -14.45
C ALA A 263 -2.64 -14.19 -13.80
N ALA A 264 -2.79 -12.99 -13.25
CA ALA A 264 -4.05 -12.49 -12.71
C ALA A 264 -5.15 -12.46 -13.78
N SER A 265 -4.82 -12.11 -15.03
CA SER A 265 -5.78 -12.12 -16.14
C SER A 265 -6.22 -13.53 -16.58
N CYS A 266 -5.37 -14.55 -16.40
CA CYS A 266 -5.65 -15.95 -16.74
C CYS A 266 -6.44 -16.69 -15.64
N GLY A 267 -6.17 -16.37 -14.36
CA GLY A 267 -6.85 -16.97 -13.20
C GLY A 267 -8.36 -16.69 -13.13
N VAL A 268 -8.86 -15.71 -13.88
CA VAL A 268 -10.29 -15.38 -14.00
C VAL A 268 -11.15 -16.56 -14.50
N ARG A 269 -10.56 -17.58 -15.15
CA ARG A 269 -11.32 -18.74 -15.66
C ARG A 269 -11.79 -19.72 -14.58
N SER A 270 -11.20 -19.76 -13.38
CA SER A 270 -11.59 -20.69 -12.31
C SER A 270 -12.49 -20.08 -11.24
N ALA A 271 -12.51 -18.76 -11.09
CA ALA A 271 -13.34 -18.05 -10.10
C ALA A 271 -14.73 -17.64 -10.62
N THR A 272 -15.01 -17.80 -11.93
CA THR A 272 -16.27 -17.37 -12.58
C THR A 272 -17.54 -18.10 -12.15
N ALA A 273 -17.49 -19.05 -11.21
CA ALA A 273 -18.65 -19.87 -10.83
C ALA A 273 -19.22 -19.62 -9.42
N ARG A 274 -18.57 -18.85 -8.54
CA ARG A 274 -18.96 -18.82 -7.11
C ARG A 274 -19.24 -17.47 -6.45
N CYS A 275 -18.89 -16.34 -7.05
CA CYS A 275 -18.79 -15.08 -6.28
C CYS A 275 -19.74 -13.94 -6.69
N TRP A 276 -20.80 -14.20 -7.43
CA TRP A 276 -21.76 -13.15 -7.81
C TRP A 276 -23.20 -13.65 -7.81
N TYR A 277 -23.70 -14.02 -6.63
CA TYR A 277 -25.09 -13.94 -6.19
C TYR A 277 -25.13 -13.85 -4.67
#